data_AF-A0A1J7BC21-F1
#
_entry.id   AF-A0A1J7BC21-F1
#
_cell.length_a   1.000
_cell.length_b   1.000
_cell.length_c   1.000
_cell.angle_alpha   90.00
_cell.angle_beta   90.00
_cell.angle_gamma   90.00
#
_symmetry.space_group_name_H-M   'P 1'
#
loop_
_entity.id
_entity.type
_entity.pdbx_description
1 polymer ?
#
loop_
_entity_poly.entity_id
_entity_poly.type
_entity_poly.pdbx_seq_one_letter_code
_entity_poly.pdbx_strand_id
1 'polypeptide(L)'
;MGAPEAAVERRVGDAVFTAHLWPVPLWPRLRFEVVTGPDGRGVWQEWLVRAAGEEVPRAAGVDGLVPWEFTVEDVARSFPGARPLEGSAPTRSRLLITSQGKQYAADFTWGLLQEVAELR
;
A
#
# COMPACT_ATOMS: atom_id res chain seq x y z
N MET A 1 -14.51 -9.39 -10.17
CA MET A 1 -15.15 -8.50 -9.17
C MET A 1 -16.40 -7.89 -9.80
N GLY A 2 -17.37 -7.43 -9.01
CA GLY A 2 -18.53 -6.69 -9.52
C GLY A 2 -18.19 -5.26 -9.92
N ALA A 3 -19.17 -4.36 -9.96
CA ALA A 3 -18.90 -2.92 -10.08
C ALA A 3 -18.12 -2.40 -8.85
N PRO A 4 -17.25 -1.39 -9.00
CA PRO A 4 -16.61 -0.75 -7.85
C PRO A 4 -17.66 -0.09 -6.97
N GLU A 5 -17.45 -0.11 -5.65
CA GLU A 5 -18.32 0.60 -4.72
C GLU A 5 -18.07 2.11 -4.74
N ALA A 6 -16.87 2.53 -5.13
CA ALA A 6 -16.48 3.92 -5.24
C ALA A 6 -15.44 4.13 -6.34
N ALA A 7 -15.44 5.34 -6.91
CA ALA A 7 -14.40 5.84 -7.79
C ALA A 7 -13.96 7.22 -7.29
N VAL A 8 -12.66 7.43 -7.12
CA VAL A 8 -12.07 8.63 -6.55
C VAL A 8 -11.03 9.20 -7.50
N GLU A 9 -11.18 10.46 -7.88
CA GLU A 9 -10.16 11.15 -8.69
C GLU A 9 -8.93 11.48 -7.84
N ARG A 10 -7.75 11.25 -8.40
CA ARG A 10 -6.44 11.60 -7.81
C ARG A 10 -5.68 12.49 -8.78
N ARG A 11 -5.16 13.62 -8.29
CA ARG A 11 -4.34 14.53 -9.08
C ARG A 11 -2.86 14.36 -8.71
N VAL A 12 -2.03 14.11 -9.70
CA VAL A 12 -0.57 14.07 -9.56
C VAL A 12 0.02 15.01 -10.61
N GLY A 13 0.49 16.18 -10.16
CA GLY A 13 0.81 17.28 -11.08
C GLY A 13 -0.45 17.74 -11.82
N ASP A 14 -0.38 17.75 -13.15
CA ASP A 14 -1.48 18.06 -14.07
C ASP A 14 -2.27 16.82 -14.52
N ALA A 15 -1.78 15.62 -14.24
CA ALA A 15 -2.43 14.37 -14.58
C ALA A 15 -3.55 14.01 -13.57
N VAL A 16 -4.70 13.60 -14.09
CA VAL A 16 -5.84 13.10 -13.31
C VAL A 16 -5.93 11.59 -13.48
N PHE A 17 -5.91 10.85 -12.38
CA PHE A 17 -6.08 9.40 -12.32
C PHE A 17 -7.40 9.08 -11.63
N THR A 18 -7.94 7.88 -11.88
CA THR A 18 -9.14 7.42 -11.17
C THR A 18 -8.83 6.16 -10.38
N ALA A 19 -9.06 6.20 -9.08
CA ALA A 19 -8.95 5.06 -8.18
C ALA A 19 -10.33 4.41 -8.03
N HIS A 20 -10.47 3.19 -8.53
CA HIS A 20 -11.67 2.36 -8.37
C HIS A 20 -11.49 1.43 -7.17
N LEU A 21 -12.49 1.37 -6.29
CA LEU A 21 -12.42 0.67 -5.03
C LEU A 21 -13.47 -0.44 -4.97
N TRP A 22 -13.06 -1.63 -4.56
CA TRP A 22 -13.95 -2.76 -4.29
C TRP A 22 -13.81 -3.24 -2.85
N PRO A 23 -14.92 -3.63 -2.20
CA PRO A 23 -14.86 -4.29 -0.90
C PRO A 23 -14.20 -5.66 -1.04
N VAL A 24 -13.48 -6.08 -0.01
CA VAL A 24 -12.85 -7.40 0.06
C VAL A 24 -13.43 -8.14 1.26
N PRO A 25 -14.35 -9.11 1.08
CA PRO A 25 -15.08 -9.71 2.21
C PRO A 25 -14.19 -10.32 3.30
N LEU A 26 -13.03 -10.87 2.93
CA LEU A 26 -12.07 -11.42 3.88
C LEU A 26 -11.34 -10.34 4.71
N TRP A 27 -11.25 -9.11 4.19
CA TRP A 27 -10.63 -7.97 4.85
C TRP A 27 -11.57 -6.74 4.81
N PRO A 28 -12.60 -6.69 5.67
CA PRO A 28 -13.64 -5.66 5.60
C PRO A 28 -13.13 -4.22 5.77
N ARG A 29 -11.95 -4.05 6.39
CA ARG A 29 -11.30 -2.76 6.65
C ARG A 29 -10.38 -2.31 5.50
N LEU A 30 -10.29 -3.11 4.44
CA LEU A 30 -9.47 -2.86 3.26
C LEU A 30 -10.32 -2.75 2.01
N ARG A 31 -9.76 -2.12 0.98
CA ARG A 31 -10.31 -2.11 -0.37
C ARG A 31 -9.25 -2.59 -1.34
N PHE A 32 -9.70 -3.31 -2.36
CA PHE A 32 -8.88 -3.51 -3.54
C PHE A 32 -9.03 -2.25 -4.39
N GLU A 33 -7.93 -1.53 -4.57
CA GLU A 33 -7.85 -0.32 -5.38
C GLU A 33 -7.19 -0.65 -6.71
N VAL A 34 -7.84 -0.23 -7.80
CA VAL A 34 -7.26 -0.18 -9.14
C VAL A 34 -7.22 1.26 -9.59
N VAL A 35 -6.03 1.77 -9.85
CA VAL A 35 -5.82 3.12 -10.36
C VAL A 35 -5.68 3.06 -11.87
N THR A 36 -6.56 3.75 -12.59
CA THR A 36 -6.46 3.91 -14.05
C THR A 36 -5.80 5.23 -14.41
N GLY A 37 -5.06 5.22 -15.51
CA GLY A 37 -4.44 6.41 -16.09
C GLY A 37 -5.45 7.46 -16.58
N PRO A 38 -4.97 8.66 -16.99
CA PRO A 38 -5.84 9.78 -17.40
C PRO A 38 -6.79 9.51 -18.57
N ASP A 39 -6.46 8.55 -19.42
CA ASP A 39 -7.32 8.13 -20.54
C ASP A 39 -8.32 7.01 -20.15
N GLY A 40 -8.24 6.51 -18.91
CA GLY A 40 -9.04 5.41 -18.39
C GLY A 40 -8.74 4.04 -19.00
N ARG A 41 -7.70 3.91 -19.84
CA ARG A 41 -7.44 2.66 -20.60
C ARG A 41 -6.33 1.81 -20.01
N GLY A 42 -5.40 2.39 -19.29
CA GLY A 42 -4.31 1.69 -18.62
C GLY A 42 -4.54 1.53 -17.12
N VAL A 43 -4.26 0.34 -16.58
CA VAL A 43 -4.08 0.15 -15.13
C VAL A 43 -2.68 0.59 -14.78
N TRP A 44 -2.60 1.59 -13.91
CA TRP A 44 -1.35 2.13 -13.40
C TRP A 44 -0.88 1.39 -12.15
N GLN A 45 -1.82 1.05 -11.26
CA GLN A 45 -1.54 0.37 -10.01
C GLN A 45 -2.75 -0.47 -9.60
N GLU A 46 -2.49 -1.64 -9.02
CA GLU A 46 -3.50 -2.42 -8.31
C GLU A 46 -2.93 -2.97 -7.01
N TRP A 47 -3.68 -2.86 -5.91
CA TRP A 47 -3.25 -3.25 -4.56
C TRP A 47 -4.38 -3.14 -3.53
N LEU A 48 -4.13 -3.63 -2.32
CA LEU A 48 -4.98 -3.45 -1.15
C LEU A 48 -4.59 -2.17 -0.41
N VAL A 49 -5.59 -1.31 -0.17
CA VAL A 49 -5.47 -0.06 0.58
C VAL A 49 -6.41 -0.08 1.78
N ARG A 50 -6.10 0.73 2.78
CA ARG A 50 -6.98 0.91 3.94
C ARG A 50 -8.25 1.65 3.50
N ALA A 51 -9.42 1.15 3.91
CA ALA A 51 -10.67 1.81 3.56
C ALA A 51 -10.72 3.23 4.19
N ALA A 52 -11.37 4.17 3.51
CA ALA A 52 -11.47 5.53 4.01
C ALA A 52 -12.15 5.58 5.38
N GLY A 53 -11.54 6.29 6.33
CA GLY A 53 -12.04 6.40 7.72
C GLY A 53 -11.66 5.24 8.63
N GLU A 54 -11.05 4.17 8.12
CA GLU A 54 -10.53 3.09 8.96
C GLU A 54 -9.25 3.51 9.68
N GLU A 55 -9.14 3.14 10.94
CA GLU A 55 -7.95 3.39 11.73
C GLU A 55 -6.76 2.56 11.23
N VAL A 56 -5.60 3.21 11.17
CA VAL A 56 -4.31 2.58 10.90
C VAL A 56 -3.84 1.85 12.17
N PRO A 57 -3.45 0.57 12.10
CA PRO A 57 -2.85 -0.12 13.24
C PRO A 57 -1.62 0.63 13.77
N ARG A 58 -1.44 0.70 15.09
CA ARG A 58 -0.29 1.40 15.68
C ARG A 58 0.92 0.47 15.75
N ALA A 59 1.95 0.76 14.97
CA ALA A 59 3.24 0.08 15.08
C ALA A 59 4.08 0.66 16.23
N ALA A 60 4.57 -0.19 17.14
CA ALA A 60 5.57 0.18 18.15
C ALA A 60 6.99 0.12 17.57
N GLY A 61 7.25 0.84 16.47
CA GLY A 61 8.46 0.68 15.68
C GLY A 61 8.39 -0.55 14.75
N VAL A 62 9.55 -0.99 14.25
CA VAL A 62 9.63 -2.09 13.28
C VAL A 62 9.09 -3.41 13.84
N ASP A 63 9.38 -3.71 15.11
CA ASP A 63 8.91 -4.95 15.76
C ASP A 63 7.38 -5.01 15.92
N GLY A 64 6.70 -3.86 15.80
CA GLY A 64 5.24 -3.78 15.82
C GLY A 64 4.57 -3.95 14.45
N LEU A 65 5.35 -4.15 13.37
CA LEU A 65 4.82 -4.35 12.03
C LEU A 65 4.41 -5.82 11.81
N VAL A 66 3.15 -6.12 12.12
CA VAL A 66 2.57 -7.46 12.00
C VAL A 66 2.22 -7.78 10.53
N PRO A 67 2.63 -8.94 9.98
CA PRO A 67 2.23 -9.36 8.64
C PRO A 67 0.72 -9.34 8.43
N TRP A 68 0.29 -8.99 7.22
CA TRP A 68 -1.10 -8.89 6.77
C TRP A 68 -1.95 -7.77 7.38
N GLU A 69 -1.47 -7.07 8.40
CA GLU A 69 -2.23 -5.98 9.03
C GLU A 69 -1.98 -4.60 8.40
N PHE A 70 -0.74 -4.37 7.95
CA PHE A 70 -0.30 -3.07 7.44
C PHE A 70 -0.27 -3.04 5.92
N THR A 71 -0.79 -1.96 5.35
CA THR A 71 -0.62 -1.64 3.93
C THR A 71 0.71 -0.92 3.65
N VAL A 72 1.11 -0.84 2.39
CA VAL A 72 2.27 -0.02 1.96
C VAL A 72 2.13 1.42 2.45
N GLU A 73 0.93 2.00 2.36
CA GLU A 73 0.67 3.38 2.81
C GLU A 73 0.76 3.50 4.34
N ASP A 74 0.24 2.52 5.09
CA ASP A 74 0.34 2.51 6.56
C ASP A 74 1.80 2.53 7.01
N VAL A 75 2.66 1.71 6.38
CA VAL A 75 4.10 1.66 6.68
C VAL A 75 4.80 2.95 6.23
N ALA A 76 4.53 3.43 5.01
CA ALA A 76 5.15 4.67 4.50
C ALA A 76 4.83 5.88 5.39
N ARG A 77 3.61 5.97 5.93
CA ARG A 77 3.20 7.02 6.88
C ARG A 77 3.84 6.85 8.26
N SER A 78 4.01 5.61 8.72
CA SER A 78 4.60 5.31 10.03
C SER A 78 6.12 5.53 10.08
N PHE A 79 6.80 5.47 8.93
CA PHE A 79 8.25 5.63 8.81
C PHE A 79 8.60 6.74 7.80
N PRO A 80 8.61 8.02 8.23
CA PRO A 80 8.96 9.13 7.35
C PRO A 80 10.32 8.91 6.67
N GLY A 81 10.37 9.14 5.35
CA GLY A 81 11.55 8.87 4.54
C GLY A 81 11.62 7.43 4.00
N ALA A 82 10.57 6.63 4.16
CA ALA A 82 10.42 5.36 3.46
C ALA A 82 10.58 5.56 1.95
N ARG A 83 11.40 4.72 1.31
CA ARG A 83 11.67 4.79 -0.14
C ARG A 83 11.34 3.47 -0.82
N PRO A 84 10.78 3.49 -2.03
CA PRO A 84 10.58 2.27 -2.81
C PRO A 84 11.89 1.50 -3.04
N LEU A 85 11.79 0.18 -3.02
CA LEU A 85 12.81 -0.75 -3.49
C LEU A 85 12.22 -1.62 -4.60
N GLU A 86 13.09 -2.18 -5.44
CA GLU A 86 12.69 -3.10 -6.49
C GLU A 86 11.96 -4.31 -5.90
N GLY A 87 10.82 -4.64 -6.49
CA GLY A 87 10.02 -5.81 -6.16
C GLY A 87 10.61 -7.11 -6.71
N SER A 88 10.20 -8.25 -6.17
CA SER A 88 10.61 -9.56 -6.71
C SER A 88 9.68 -10.12 -7.79
N ALA A 89 8.50 -9.51 -7.96
CA ALA A 89 7.46 -9.91 -8.93
C ALA A 89 6.47 -8.74 -9.12
N PRO A 90 5.63 -8.72 -10.18
CA PRO A 90 4.73 -7.60 -10.46
C PRO A 90 3.80 -7.18 -9.30
N THR A 91 3.35 -8.13 -8.47
CA THR A 91 2.47 -7.88 -7.32
C THR A 91 3.22 -7.84 -5.98
N ARG A 92 4.55 -7.85 -6.02
CA ARG A 92 5.41 -7.78 -4.84
C ARG A 92 6.17 -6.46 -4.86
N SER A 93 5.96 -5.64 -3.84
CA SER A 93 6.65 -4.37 -3.68
C SER A 93 7.46 -4.38 -2.39
N ARG A 94 8.41 -3.44 -2.29
CA ARG A 94 9.26 -3.31 -1.11
C ARG A 94 9.44 -1.84 -0.75
N LEU A 95 9.53 -1.56 0.54
CA LEU A 95 9.97 -0.27 1.07
C LEU A 95 11.25 -0.44 1.87
N LEU A 96 12.24 0.42 1.63
CA LEU A 96 13.26 0.66 2.63
C LEU A 96 12.68 1.60 3.67
N ILE A 97 12.75 1.21 4.95
CA ILE A 97 12.42 2.04 6.09
C ILE A 97 13.63 2.18 7.01
N THR A 98 13.69 3.30 7.74
CA THR A 98 14.74 3.54 8.75
C THR A 98 14.09 3.61 10.13
N SER A 99 14.65 2.89 11.09
CA SER A 99 14.20 2.92 12.49
C SER A 99 15.40 2.85 13.41
N GLN A 100 15.50 3.79 14.35
CA GLN A 100 16.59 3.84 15.34
C GLN A 100 18.01 3.75 14.73
N GLY A 101 18.21 4.40 13.57
CA GLY A 101 19.50 4.41 12.87
C GLY A 101 19.82 3.16 12.05
N LYS A 102 18.93 2.16 12.04
CA LYS A 102 19.04 0.93 11.25
C LYS A 102 18.12 0.96 10.05
N GLN A 103 18.50 0.26 8.99
CA GLN A 103 17.71 0.13 7.77
C GLN A 103 17.03 -1.24 7.70
N TYR A 104 15.80 -1.26 7.21
CA TYR A 104 15.01 -2.47 7.05
C TYR A 104 14.35 -2.47 5.67
N ALA A 105 14.18 -3.65 5.10
CA ALA A 105 13.29 -3.86 3.96
C ALA A 105 11.96 -4.42 4.48
N ALA A 106 10.87 -3.73 4.20
CA ALA A 106 9.52 -4.23 4.37
C ALA A 106 9.01 -4.75 3.03
N ASP A 107 8.61 -6.02 2.98
CA ASP A 107 8.12 -6.70 1.79
C ASP A 107 6.60 -6.78 1.82
N PHE A 108 5.98 -6.56 0.66
CA PHE A 108 4.54 -6.55 0.52
C PHE A 108 4.11 -7.46 -0.63
N THR A 109 2.93 -8.05 -0.51
CA THR A 109 2.24 -8.68 -1.64
C THR A 109 0.86 -8.07 -1.77
N TRP A 110 0.48 -7.69 -3.00
CA TRP A 110 -0.76 -6.95 -3.26
C TRP A 110 -0.94 -5.72 -2.34
N GLY A 111 0.15 -5.08 -1.93
CA GLY A 111 0.12 -3.94 -1.01
C GLY A 111 0.01 -4.27 0.48
N LEU A 112 -0.06 -5.55 0.88
CA LEU A 112 -0.08 -5.98 2.29
C LEU A 112 1.27 -6.51 2.75
N LEU A 113 1.69 -6.07 3.94
CA LEU A 113 2.95 -6.45 4.56
C LEU A 113 3.05 -7.97 4.72
N GLN A 114 4.21 -8.53 4.38
CA GLN A 114 4.50 -9.96 4.50
C GLN A 114 5.62 -10.21 5.52
N GLU A 115 6.69 -9.44 5.44
CA GLU A 115 7.85 -9.57 6.30
C GLU A 115 8.60 -8.24 6.41
N VAL A 116 9.40 -8.11 7.46
CA VAL A 116 10.37 -7.02 7.62
C VAL A 116 11.71 -7.62 8.01
N ALA A 117 12.76 -7.28 7.25
CA ALA A 117 14.11 -7.77 7.47
C ALA A 117 15.09 -6.62 7.67
N GLU A 118 15.94 -6.70 8.69
CA GLU A 118 17.06 -5.76 8.88
C GLU A 118 18.07 -5.93 7.73
N LEU A 119 18.44 -4.82 7.10
CA LEU A 119 19.50 -4.78 6.10
C LEU A 119 20.85 -4.58 6.79
N ARG A 120 21.85 -5.32 6.33
CA ARG A 120 23.22 -5.22 6.82
C ARG A 120 23.97 -4.04 6.20
#